data_AF-A0A229P057-F1
#
_entry.id   AF-A0A229P057-F1
#
_cell.length_a   1.000
_cell.length_b   1.000
_cell.length_c   1.000
_cell.angle_alpha   90.00
_cell.angle_beta   90.00
_cell.angle_gamma   90.00
#
_symmetry.space_group_name_H-M   'P 1'
#
loop_
_entity.id
_entity.type
_entity.pdbx_description
1 polymer ?
#
loop_
_entity_poly.entity_id
_entity_poly.type
_entity_poly.pdbx_seq_one_letter_code
_entity_poly.pdbx_strand_id
1 'polypeptide(L)'
;MLLLFSLWNLLKRKMLRKPLRLACSLTAAVALLTYGLPVYAATTEAAPVLTSATVNPSSNGGGAAAFLREGKAAPVILRRSYLCGEETQPLGTLSPEDVHRLLLEQPRLTASVEGDSVVLSEQINDLSDACRRSATFGVDSGGSLTLFEGPPKEEKVMKTFYQLDLRYMESSLPKEELDRLMSGIRVQDKDEFNSILSSYDDYALRTSEGAMQRTY
;
A
#
# COMPACT_ATOMS: atom_id res chain seq x y z
N MET A 1 -8.92 28.87 -30.24
CA MET A 1 -8.74 27.75 -31.19
C MET A 1 -7.30 27.22 -31.14
N LEU A 2 -6.78 26.87 -29.95
CA LEU A 2 -5.42 26.36 -29.72
C LEU A 2 -5.38 25.48 -28.44
N LEU A 3 -6.31 24.53 -28.31
CA LEU A 3 -6.30 23.54 -27.20
C LEU A 3 -6.49 22.10 -27.66
N LEU A 4 -6.51 21.83 -28.98
CA LEU A 4 -6.71 20.49 -29.53
C LEU A 4 -5.41 19.76 -29.91
N PHE A 5 -4.24 20.35 -29.70
CA PHE A 5 -2.95 19.76 -30.09
C PHE A 5 -2.16 19.08 -28.97
N SER A 6 -2.57 19.22 -27.70
CA SER A 6 -1.81 18.67 -26.54
C SER A 6 -2.25 17.28 -26.07
N LEU A 7 -3.33 16.70 -26.62
CA LEU A 7 -3.87 15.40 -26.22
C LEU A 7 -3.43 14.24 -27.14
N TRP A 8 -2.72 14.53 -28.24
CA TRP A 8 -2.33 13.53 -29.23
C TRP A 8 -1.02 12.78 -28.91
N ASN A 9 -0.15 13.35 -28.08
CA ASN A 9 1.19 12.79 -27.85
C ASN A 9 1.31 11.81 -26.67
N LEU A 10 0.21 11.49 -25.98
CA LEU A 10 0.19 10.49 -24.90
C LEU A 10 -0.33 9.11 -25.35
N LEU A 11 -0.71 8.95 -26.63
CA LEU A 11 -1.22 7.67 -27.16
C LEU A 11 -0.24 6.90 -28.06
N LYS A 12 0.95 7.45 -28.35
CA LYS A 12 1.96 6.78 -29.20
C LYS A 12 3.23 6.43 -28.43
N ARG A 13 3.13 5.47 -27.50
CA ARG A 13 4.30 4.66 -27.08
C ARG A 13 3.97 3.23 -26.64
N LYS A 14 2.86 2.68 -27.12
CA LYS A 14 2.61 1.23 -27.12
C LYS A 14 2.34 0.78 -28.55
N MET A 15 3.40 0.48 -29.31
CA MET A 15 3.46 -0.51 -30.39
C MET A 15 4.85 -0.46 -31.05
N LEU A 16 5.39 -1.65 -31.40
CA LEU A 16 6.72 -2.02 -31.91
C LEU A 16 7.76 -2.37 -30.82
N ARG A 17 8.32 -3.58 -30.70
CA ARG A 17 8.23 -4.89 -31.41
C ARG A 17 8.63 -6.00 -30.40
N LYS A 18 7.88 -7.10 -30.33
CA LYS A 18 8.36 -8.39 -29.78
C LYS A 18 8.54 -9.36 -30.94
N PRO A 19 9.67 -10.08 -31.10
CA PRO A 19 9.75 -11.16 -32.06
C PRO A 19 9.12 -12.44 -31.51
N LEU A 20 8.28 -13.00 -32.37
CA LEU A 20 7.60 -14.28 -32.34
C LEU A 20 8.62 -15.43 -32.44
N ARG A 21 8.54 -16.44 -31.57
CA ARG A 21 9.02 -17.79 -31.88
C ARG A 21 7.94 -18.81 -31.52
N LEU A 22 7.31 -19.35 -32.56
CA LEU A 22 6.55 -20.60 -32.53
C LEU A 22 7.51 -21.77 -32.32
N ALA A 23 7.10 -22.73 -31.51
CA ALA A 23 7.54 -24.12 -31.62
C ALA A 23 6.37 -25.06 -31.32
N CYS A 24 6.07 -25.90 -32.31
CA CYS A 24 5.26 -27.12 -32.30
C CYS A 24 5.71 -28.08 -31.16
N SER A 25 5.01 -29.11 -30.68
CA SER A 25 4.03 -30.01 -31.27
C SER A 25 3.51 -30.98 -30.18
N LEU A 26 2.23 -31.36 -30.29
CA LEU A 26 1.62 -32.71 -30.15
C LEU A 26 2.20 -33.75 -29.16
N THR A 27 1.34 -34.23 -28.25
CA THR A 27 0.93 -35.65 -28.08
C THR A 27 -0.36 -35.69 -27.23
N ALA A 28 -1.49 -36.15 -27.77
CA ALA A 28 -1.99 -37.53 -27.90
C ALA A 28 -2.76 -38.03 -26.66
N ALA A 29 -4.00 -38.43 -26.93
CA ALA A 29 -5.06 -38.86 -26.01
C ALA A 29 -4.81 -40.23 -25.37
N VAL A 30 -5.38 -40.47 -24.18
CA VAL A 30 -5.91 -41.79 -23.78
C VAL A 30 -7.12 -41.61 -22.86
N ALA A 31 -8.26 -42.14 -23.31
CA ALA A 31 -9.44 -42.42 -22.51
C ALA A 31 -9.27 -43.74 -21.73
N LEU A 32 -9.96 -43.90 -20.59
CA LEU A 32 -10.90 -44.99 -20.30
C LEU A 32 -11.18 -45.17 -18.80
N LEU A 33 -12.49 -45.32 -18.52
CA LEU A 33 -13.12 -46.28 -17.60
C LEU A 33 -13.06 -46.07 -16.08
N THR A 34 -14.21 -45.60 -15.58
CA THR A 34 -15.09 -46.25 -14.59
C THR A 34 -14.45 -47.08 -13.48
N TYR A 35 -14.74 -46.75 -12.22
CA TYR A 35 -15.20 -47.62 -11.11
C TYR A 35 -15.42 -46.64 -9.92
N GLY A 36 -16.64 -46.38 -9.44
CA GLY A 36 -17.40 -47.25 -8.53
C GLY A 36 -17.54 -46.53 -7.18
N LEU A 37 -18.76 -46.11 -6.81
CA LEU A 37 -19.11 -45.61 -5.47
C LEU A 37 -19.12 -46.76 -4.46
N PRO A 38 -18.87 -46.46 -3.17
CA PRO A 38 -19.98 -46.42 -2.21
C PRO A 38 -19.89 -45.18 -1.31
N VAL A 39 -20.97 -44.39 -1.19
CA VAL A 39 -21.97 -44.50 -0.11
C VAL A 39 -21.32 -44.72 1.27
N TYR A 40 -21.11 -43.61 1.99
CA TYR A 40 -21.16 -43.61 3.44
C TYR A 40 -22.27 -42.65 3.89
N ALA A 41 -23.15 -43.20 4.71
CA ALA A 41 -24.29 -42.53 5.30
C ALA A 41 -23.85 -41.63 6.47
N ALA A 42 -24.49 -40.46 6.53
CA ALA A 42 -24.91 -39.68 7.69
C ALA A 42 -24.05 -39.73 8.97
N THR A 43 -23.46 -38.58 9.29
CA THR A 43 -23.64 -37.96 10.61
C THR A 43 -23.87 -36.47 10.42
N THR A 44 -25.05 -35.99 10.82
CA THR A 44 -25.34 -34.57 10.96
C THR A 44 -24.78 -34.12 12.30
N GLU A 45 -23.60 -33.52 12.28
CA GLU A 45 -23.12 -32.69 13.39
C GLU A 45 -23.31 -31.24 13.01
N ALA A 46 -24.22 -30.59 13.74
CA ALA A 46 -24.53 -29.18 13.61
C ALA A 46 -23.28 -28.35 13.90
N ALA A 47 -22.75 -27.70 12.87
CA ALA A 47 -21.73 -26.67 13.04
C ALA A 47 -22.29 -25.52 13.90
N PRO A 48 -21.51 -24.99 14.86
CA PRO A 48 -21.91 -23.84 15.63
C PRO A 48 -22.07 -22.63 14.71
N VAL A 49 -23.22 -21.99 14.85
CA VAL A 49 -23.62 -20.72 14.23
C VAL A 49 -22.45 -19.73 14.32
N LEU A 50 -21.92 -19.34 13.16
CA LEU A 50 -21.01 -18.20 13.06
C LEU A 50 -21.76 -16.97 13.58
N THR A 51 -21.29 -16.51 14.73
CA THR A 51 -21.53 -15.19 15.28
C THR A 51 -21.48 -14.15 14.18
N SER A 52 -22.54 -13.35 14.11
CA SER A 52 -22.68 -12.19 13.24
C SER A 52 -21.37 -11.42 13.12
N ALA A 53 -20.94 -11.22 11.88
CA ALA A 53 -19.98 -10.19 11.54
C ALA A 53 -20.51 -8.85 12.09
N THR A 54 -19.97 -8.42 13.23
CA THR A 54 -20.05 -7.04 13.64
C THR A 54 -19.25 -6.26 12.60
N VAL A 55 -19.97 -5.75 11.60
CA VAL A 55 -19.51 -4.63 10.77
C VAL A 55 -19.23 -3.50 11.76
N ASN A 56 -17.96 -3.34 12.15
CA ASN A 56 -17.51 -2.13 12.82
C ASN A 56 -17.70 -0.98 11.84
N PRO A 57 -18.63 -0.04 12.07
CA PRO A 57 -18.62 1.21 11.34
C PRO A 57 -17.50 2.03 11.98
N SER A 58 -16.29 1.96 11.40
CA SER A 58 -15.26 2.93 11.76
C SER A 58 -15.78 4.31 11.39
N SER A 59 -16.13 5.04 12.43
CA SER A 59 -17.03 6.17 12.46
C SER A 59 -16.27 7.44 12.11
N ASN A 60 -16.21 7.75 10.81
CA ASN A 60 -16.04 9.13 10.34
C ASN A 60 -16.79 9.44 9.03
N GLY A 61 -17.61 8.50 8.53
CA GLY A 61 -18.35 8.64 7.27
C GLY A 61 -19.64 9.47 7.33
N GLY A 62 -20.04 9.94 8.52
CA GLY A 62 -21.31 10.67 8.70
C GLY A 62 -21.32 12.05 8.00
N GLY A 63 -20.20 12.77 8.04
CA GLY A 63 -20.07 14.11 7.46
C GLY A 63 -20.12 14.09 5.93
N ALA A 64 -19.48 13.11 5.30
CA ALA A 64 -19.45 13.00 3.84
C ALA A 64 -20.84 12.67 3.26
N ALA A 65 -21.59 11.77 3.90
CA ALA A 65 -22.95 11.47 3.47
C ALA A 65 -23.89 12.68 3.60
N ALA A 66 -23.72 13.50 4.64
CA ALA A 66 -24.48 14.75 4.82
C ALA A 66 -24.12 15.78 3.74
N PHE A 67 -22.83 15.97 3.45
CA PHE A 67 -22.35 16.84 2.38
C PHE A 67 -22.94 16.44 1.02
N LEU A 68 -22.98 15.15 0.70
CA LEU A 68 -23.49 14.67 -0.59
C LEU A 68 -25.00 14.88 -0.77
N ARG A 69 -25.76 15.01 0.32
CA ARG A 69 -27.23 15.16 0.27
C ARG A 69 -27.67 16.62 0.28
N GLU A 70 -27.03 17.43 1.12
CA GLU A 70 -27.52 18.77 1.49
C GLU A 70 -26.39 19.82 1.50
N GLY A 71 -25.17 19.42 1.13
CA GLY A 71 -24.01 20.30 1.09
C GLY A 71 -24.11 21.39 0.03
N LYS A 72 -23.35 22.46 0.23
CA LYS A 72 -23.05 23.45 -0.82
C LYS A 72 -21.68 23.14 -1.41
N ALA A 73 -21.36 23.78 -2.52
CA ALA A 73 -20.03 23.65 -3.09
C ALA A 73 -18.94 24.01 -2.05
N ALA A 74 -17.96 23.14 -1.88
CA ALA A 74 -16.91 23.26 -0.87
C ALA A 74 -15.53 22.94 -1.48
N PRO A 75 -14.43 23.43 -0.89
CA PRO A 75 -13.09 23.02 -1.28
C PRO A 75 -12.94 21.50 -1.17
N VAL A 76 -12.36 20.89 -2.21
CA VAL A 76 -12.12 19.45 -2.27
C VAL A 76 -10.64 19.17 -2.45
N ILE A 77 -10.12 18.22 -1.68
CA ILE A 77 -8.73 17.78 -1.72
C ILE A 77 -8.70 16.30 -2.02
N LEU A 78 -7.89 15.87 -2.99
CA LEU A 78 -7.57 14.47 -3.23
C LEU A 78 -6.32 14.10 -2.42
N ARG A 79 -6.44 13.12 -1.52
CA ARG A 79 -5.34 12.55 -0.73
C ARG A 79 -5.07 11.13 -1.21
N ARG A 80 -3.84 10.88 -1.64
CA ARG A 80 -3.35 9.56 -2.02
C ARG A 80 -2.34 9.09 -0.99
N SER A 81 -2.62 8.00 -0.31
CA SER A 81 -1.70 7.40 0.67
C SER A 81 -1.00 6.22 0.02
N TYR A 82 0.29 6.38 -0.25
CA TYR A 82 1.21 5.35 -0.78
C TYR A 82 1.92 4.62 0.36
N LEU A 83 2.67 3.56 0.05
CA LEU A 83 3.49 2.86 1.04
C LEU A 83 4.54 3.78 1.71
N CYS A 84 5.12 4.67 0.91
CA CYS A 84 6.21 5.56 1.29
C CYS A 84 5.76 6.91 1.89
N GLY A 85 4.49 7.30 1.76
CA GLY A 85 4.02 8.61 2.20
C GLY A 85 2.69 9.02 1.60
N GLU A 86 2.27 10.26 1.85
CA GLU A 86 1.01 10.80 1.35
C GLU A 86 1.24 11.96 0.38
N GLU A 87 0.38 12.04 -0.64
CA GLU A 87 0.35 13.15 -1.60
C GLU A 87 -1.04 13.78 -1.58
N THR A 88 -1.10 15.11 -1.49
CA THR A 88 -2.35 15.88 -1.51
C THR A 88 -2.42 16.77 -2.74
N GLN A 89 -3.54 16.76 -3.44
CA GLN A 89 -3.82 17.59 -4.61
C GLN A 89 -5.14 18.35 -4.41
N PRO A 90 -5.14 19.70 -4.39
CA PRO A 90 -6.38 20.46 -4.36
C PRO A 90 -7.12 20.29 -5.70
N LEU A 91 -8.40 19.95 -5.63
CA LEU A 91 -9.29 19.86 -6.81
C LEU A 91 -10.12 21.14 -7.00
N GLY A 92 -10.01 22.09 -6.08
CA GLY A 92 -10.78 23.33 -6.09
C GLY A 92 -12.14 23.17 -5.40
N THR A 93 -13.04 24.12 -5.61
CA THR A 93 -14.39 24.08 -5.04
C THR A 93 -15.31 23.26 -5.94
N LEU A 94 -15.84 22.15 -5.45
CA LEU A 94 -16.73 21.26 -6.19
C LEU A 94 -18.12 21.19 -5.55
N SER A 95 -19.14 20.99 -6.36
CA SER A 95 -20.50 20.73 -5.87
C SER A 95 -20.63 19.29 -5.35
N PRO A 96 -21.63 18.99 -4.50
CA PRO A 96 -21.94 17.64 -4.09
C PRO A 96 -22.12 16.66 -5.27
N GLU A 97 -22.73 17.10 -6.36
CA GLU A 97 -22.96 16.29 -7.57
C GLU A 97 -21.64 15.94 -8.28
N ASP A 98 -20.72 16.89 -8.36
CA ASP A 98 -19.39 16.67 -8.95
C ASP A 98 -18.57 15.68 -8.10
N VAL A 99 -18.61 15.83 -6.77
CA VAL A 99 -17.97 14.88 -5.85
C VAL A 99 -18.60 13.49 -5.97
N HIS A 100 -19.93 13.41 -6.04
CA HIS A 100 -20.63 12.14 -6.22
C HIS A 100 -20.21 11.45 -7.52
N ARG A 101 -20.10 12.20 -8.62
CA ARG A 101 -19.62 11.67 -9.90
C ARG A 101 -18.20 11.10 -9.80
N LEU A 102 -17.28 11.80 -9.12
CA LEU A 102 -15.92 11.31 -8.90
C LEU A 102 -15.89 9.98 -8.12
N LEU A 103 -16.72 9.84 -7.10
CA LEU A 103 -16.85 8.61 -6.31
C LEU A 103 -17.40 7.43 -7.15
N LEU A 104 -18.31 7.71 -8.09
CA LEU A 104 -18.84 6.70 -9.01
C LEU A 104 -17.82 6.29 -10.08
N GLU A 105 -17.07 7.24 -10.62
CA GLU A 105 -16.04 6.99 -11.64
C GLU A 105 -14.82 6.26 -11.07
N GLN A 106 -14.51 6.46 -9.78
CA GLN A 106 -13.36 5.89 -9.11
C GLN A 106 -13.77 5.22 -7.79
N PRO A 107 -14.21 3.94 -7.81
CA PRO A 107 -14.71 3.23 -6.63
C PRO A 107 -13.69 3.03 -5.50
N ARG A 108 -12.41 3.32 -5.74
CA ARG A 108 -11.33 3.30 -4.74
C ARG A 108 -11.31 4.55 -3.87
N LEU A 109 -12.00 5.62 -4.29
CA LEU A 109 -12.11 6.84 -3.52
C LEU A 109 -13.11 6.67 -2.38
N THR A 110 -12.73 7.20 -1.23
CA THR A 110 -13.60 7.41 -0.08
C THR A 110 -13.69 8.89 0.20
N ALA A 111 -14.82 9.36 0.73
CA ALA A 111 -14.99 10.76 1.10
C ALA A 111 -15.07 10.91 2.62
N SER A 112 -14.38 11.90 3.14
CA SER A 112 -14.51 12.41 4.51
C SER A 112 -14.67 13.93 4.46
N VAL A 113 -15.20 14.50 5.54
CA VAL A 113 -15.21 15.96 5.73
C VAL A 113 -14.21 16.28 6.83
N GLU A 114 -13.26 17.16 6.52
CA GLU A 114 -12.20 17.60 7.43
C GLU A 114 -12.23 19.14 7.47
N GLY A 115 -12.72 19.69 8.59
CA GLY A 115 -12.92 21.14 8.71
C GLY A 115 -13.99 21.65 7.74
N ASP A 116 -13.61 22.60 6.89
CA ASP A 116 -14.47 23.20 5.84
C ASP A 116 -14.34 22.51 4.47
N SER A 117 -13.49 21.48 4.39
CA SER A 117 -13.09 20.85 3.14
C SER A 117 -13.55 19.40 3.07
N VAL A 118 -13.84 18.94 1.85
CA VAL A 118 -14.11 17.53 1.57
C VAL A 118 -12.80 16.87 1.13
N VAL A 119 -12.43 15.78 1.79
CA VAL A 119 -11.22 15.02 1.44
C VAL A 119 -11.65 13.73 0.75
N LEU A 120 -11.18 13.57 -0.49
CA LEU A 120 -11.29 12.32 -1.23
C LEU A 120 -10.00 11.54 -1.01
N SER A 121 -10.11 10.37 -0.39
CA SER A 121 -8.96 9.56 0.00
C SER A 121 -8.89 8.28 -0.83
N GLU A 122 -7.70 8.00 -1.38
CA GLU A 122 -7.36 6.75 -2.05
C GLU A 122 -6.14 6.11 -1.36
N GLN A 123 -6.25 4.82 -1.04
CA GLN A 123 -5.09 4.05 -0.54
C GLN A 123 -4.46 3.28 -1.69
N ILE A 124 -3.18 3.54 -1.96
CA ILE A 124 -2.43 2.97 -3.07
C ILE A 124 -1.36 2.04 -2.50
N ASN A 125 -1.55 0.74 -2.73
CA ASN A 125 -0.63 -0.29 -2.27
C ASN A 125 0.57 -0.44 -3.25
N ASP A 126 1.27 0.66 -3.49
CA ASP A 126 2.48 0.80 -4.31
C ASP A 126 3.28 2.06 -3.86
N LEU A 127 4.48 2.24 -4.41
CA LEU A 127 5.28 3.45 -4.27
C LEU A 127 4.77 4.57 -5.18
N SER A 128 4.92 5.82 -4.73
CA SER A 128 4.69 6.97 -5.61
C SER A 128 5.84 7.14 -6.61
N ASP A 129 5.58 7.86 -7.71
CA ASP A 129 6.63 8.15 -8.69
C ASP A 129 7.76 9.00 -8.11
N ALA A 130 7.47 9.83 -7.10
CA ALA A 130 8.49 10.56 -6.36
C ALA A 130 9.37 9.59 -5.58
N CYS A 131 8.78 8.65 -4.84
CA CYS A 131 9.51 7.64 -4.09
C CYS A 131 10.43 6.81 -4.98
N ARG A 132 9.94 6.33 -6.13
CA ARG A 132 10.78 5.54 -7.06
C ARG A 132 12.03 6.28 -7.56
N ARG A 133 12.04 7.62 -7.53
CA ARG A 133 13.16 8.45 -8.00
C ARG A 133 14.25 8.65 -6.96
N SER A 134 13.94 8.69 -5.67
CA SER A 134 14.91 9.10 -4.64
C SER A 134 14.84 8.32 -3.33
N ALA A 135 13.79 7.51 -3.11
CA ALA A 135 13.58 6.87 -1.83
C ALA A 135 14.69 5.87 -1.50
N THR A 136 15.20 5.98 -0.28
CA THR A 136 16.32 5.19 0.22
C THR A 136 16.06 4.82 1.68
N PHE A 137 16.16 3.54 2.04
CA PHE A 137 16.11 3.09 3.43
C PHE A 137 17.45 3.30 4.12
N GLY A 138 17.42 3.65 5.40
CA GLY A 138 18.60 3.70 6.25
C GLY A 138 18.23 3.80 7.72
N VAL A 139 19.22 4.15 8.54
CA VAL A 139 19.05 4.36 9.97
C VAL A 139 19.07 5.86 10.26
N ASP A 140 18.08 6.36 10.98
CA ASP A 140 18.06 7.75 11.46
C ASP A 140 18.96 7.96 12.68
N SER A 141 19.10 9.22 13.13
CA SER A 141 19.89 9.57 14.30
C SER A 141 19.37 8.95 15.62
N GLY A 142 18.12 8.48 15.66
CA GLY A 142 17.51 7.77 16.78
C GLY A 142 17.70 6.26 16.74
N GLY A 143 18.37 5.72 15.71
CA GLY A 143 18.56 4.29 15.52
C GLY A 143 17.34 3.60 14.92
N SER A 144 16.45 4.31 14.23
CA SER A 144 15.24 3.74 13.63
C SER A 144 15.42 3.48 12.14
N LEU A 145 14.90 2.33 11.69
CA LEU A 145 14.74 2.05 10.27
C LEU A 145 13.78 3.08 9.66
N THR A 146 14.28 3.82 8.69
CA THR A 146 13.61 5.00 8.15
C THR A 146 13.77 5.07 6.63
N LEU A 147 12.72 5.50 5.94
CA LEU A 147 12.74 5.85 4.53
C LEU A 147 13.04 7.33 4.37
N PHE A 148 14.05 7.66 3.58
CA PHE A 148 14.49 9.03 3.29
C PHE A 148 14.25 9.41 1.84
N GLU A 149 14.06 10.70 1.61
CA GLU A 149 14.13 11.30 0.27
C GLU A 149 15.60 11.60 -0.07
N GLY A 150 16.24 10.68 -0.79
CA GLY A 150 17.67 10.73 -1.07
C GLY A 150 18.51 10.01 0.01
N PRO A 151 19.82 10.30 0.10
CA PRO A 151 20.71 9.63 1.05
C PRO A 151 20.32 9.88 2.52
N PRO A 152 20.45 8.88 3.43
CA PRO A 152 20.11 9.04 4.85
C PRO A 152 20.82 10.21 5.54
N LYS A 153 22.05 10.54 5.11
CA LYS A 153 22.85 11.65 5.62
C LYS A 153 22.18 13.03 5.49
N GLU A 154 21.24 13.19 4.55
CA GLU A 154 20.50 14.45 4.39
C GLU A 154 19.32 14.58 5.38
N GLU A 155 18.99 13.52 6.12
CA GLU A 155 17.91 13.46 7.12
C GLU A 155 16.53 13.94 6.64
N LYS A 156 16.27 13.84 5.32
CA LYS A 156 14.96 14.12 4.73
C LYS A 156 14.03 12.93 4.94
N VAL A 157 13.48 12.79 6.15
CA VAL A 157 12.61 11.68 6.53
C VAL A 157 11.29 11.73 5.76
N MET A 158 10.98 10.65 5.05
CA MET A 158 9.65 10.40 4.48
C MET A 158 8.77 9.65 5.47
N LYS A 159 9.31 8.58 6.06
CA LYS A 159 8.59 7.71 6.99
C LYS A 159 9.52 6.91 7.88
N THR A 160 9.30 6.96 9.19
CA THR A 160 9.99 6.12 10.17
C THR A 160 9.14 4.88 10.48
N PHE A 161 9.78 3.72 10.60
CA PHE A 161 9.11 2.45 10.84
C PHE A 161 9.27 2.00 12.30
N TYR A 162 10.41 1.40 12.62
CA TYR A 162 10.68 0.83 13.94
C TYR A 162 12.13 1.06 14.35
N GLN A 163 12.36 1.07 15.66
CA GLN A 163 13.71 1.23 16.22
C GLN A 163 14.48 -0.10 16.09
N LEU A 164 15.75 -0.02 15.70
CA LEU A 164 16.64 -1.17 15.54
C LEU A 164 17.51 -1.35 16.80
N ASP A 165 17.78 -2.60 17.18
CA ASP A 165 18.87 -2.92 18.11
C ASP A 165 20.20 -2.87 17.36
N LEU A 166 20.76 -1.66 17.25
CA LEU A 166 22.01 -1.44 16.51
C LEU A 166 23.17 -2.30 17.03
N ARG A 167 23.21 -2.60 18.34
CA ARG A 167 24.28 -3.43 18.91
C ARG A 167 24.17 -4.87 18.44
N TYR A 168 22.95 -5.42 18.51
CA TYR A 168 22.71 -6.78 18.01
C TYR A 168 22.96 -6.85 16.50
N MET A 169 22.48 -5.85 15.75
CA MET A 169 22.65 -5.74 14.31
C MET A 169 24.13 -5.66 13.90
N GLU A 170 24.94 -4.81 14.54
CA GLU A 170 26.39 -4.69 14.31
C GLU A 170 27.15 -6.01 14.55
N SER A 171 26.69 -6.81 15.51
CA SER A 171 27.32 -8.10 15.84
C SER A 171 26.90 -9.26 14.92
N SER A 172 25.72 -9.15 14.28
CA SER A 172 25.09 -10.25 13.56
C SER A 172 25.11 -10.08 12.05
N LEU A 173 25.07 -8.84 11.55
CA LEU A 173 25.12 -8.56 10.11
C LEU A 173 26.55 -8.54 9.59
N PRO A 174 26.79 -9.07 8.37
CA PRO A 174 28.01 -8.79 7.63
C PRO A 174 28.22 -7.28 7.49
N LYS A 175 29.49 -6.84 7.61
CA LYS A 175 29.84 -5.41 7.54
C LYS A 175 29.33 -4.75 6.27
N GLU A 176 29.40 -5.46 5.14
CA GLU A 176 28.94 -4.94 3.85
C GLU A 176 27.43 -4.66 3.82
N GLU A 177 26.63 -5.44 4.55
CA GLU A 177 25.18 -5.23 4.63
C GLU A 177 24.86 -4.06 5.56
N LEU A 178 25.55 -3.97 6.69
CA LEU A 178 25.45 -2.83 7.60
C LEU A 178 25.82 -1.53 6.88
N ASP A 179 26.95 -1.51 6.16
CA ASP A 179 27.41 -0.34 5.41
C ASP A 179 26.41 0.05 4.30
N ARG A 180 25.77 -0.93 3.66
CA ARG A 180 24.68 -0.67 2.70
C ARG A 180 23.49 0.01 3.36
N LEU A 181 23.04 -0.46 4.53
CA LEU A 181 21.95 0.19 5.26
C LEU A 181 22.33 1.61 5.71
N MET A 182 23.54 1.80 6.23
CA MET A 182 24.00 3.09 6.73
C MET A 182 24.24 4.12 5.61
N SER A 183 24.75 3.68 4.45
CA SER A 183 24.92 4.53 3.27
C SER A 183 23.61 4.77 2.50
N GLY A 184 22.64 3.88 2.68
CA GLY A 184 21.30 3.96 2.15
C GLY A 184 21.01 2.92 1.06
N ILE A 185 19.91 2.18 1.22
CA ILE A 185 19.45 1.18 0.26
C ILE A 185 18.31 1.77 -0.58
N ARG A 186 18.57 2.00 -1.86
CA ARG A 186 17.58 2.54 -2.79
C ARG A 186 16.43 1.54 -2.99
N VAL A 187 15.21 2.05 -3.11
CA VAL A 187 14.01 1.24 -3.41
C VAL A 187 13.31 1.70 -4.69
N GLN A 188 13.01 0.77 -5.58
CA GLN A 188 12.43 1.05 -6.90
C GLN A 188 11.00 0.53 -7.08
N ASP A 189 10.64 -0.52 -6.35
CA ASP A 189 9.32 -1.11 -6.40
C ASP A 189 8.86 -1.63 -5.04
N LYS A 190 7.59 -2.04 -5.00
CA LYS A 190 6.93 -2.56 -3.82
C LYS A 190 7.57 -3.83 -3.27
N ASP A 191 8.09 -4.70 -4.13
CA ASP A 191 8.61 -6.00 -3.69
C ASP A 191 9.95 -5.80 -2.99
N GLU A 192 10.80 -4.93 -3.52
CA GLU A 192 12.02 -4.47 -2.86
C GLU A 192 11.72 -3.76 -1.54
N PHE A 193 10.71 -2.87 -1.52
CA PHE A 193 10.25 -2.19 -0.30
C PHE A 193 9.89 -3.17 0.81
N ASN A 194 9.06 -4.18 0.50
CA ASN A 194 8.62 -5.18 1.47
C ASN A 194 9.76 -6.14 1.87
N SER A 195 10.68 -6.42 0.94
CA SER A 195 11.83 -7.26 1.20
C SER A 195 12.74 -6.60 2.25
N ILE A 196 13.07 -5.31 2.08
CA ILE A 196 13.90 -4.57 3.05
C ILE A 196 13.22 -4.55 4.43
N LEU A 197 11.93 -4.20 4.50
CA LEU A 197 11.21 -4.20 5.77
C LEU A 197 11.25 -5.56 6.48
N SER A 198 11.12 -6.65 5.72
CA SER A 198 11.21 -8.01 6.27
C SER A 198 12.64 -8.38 6.68
N SER A 199 13.64 -7.99 5.88
CA SER A 199 15.05 -8.32 6.13
C SER A 199 15.59 -7.73 7.42
N TYR A 200 15.08 -6.58 7.85
CA TYR A 200 15.55 -5.89 9.05
C TYR A 200 14.64 -6.07 10.27
N ASP A 201 13.52 -6.79 10.14
CA ASP A 201 12.54 -6.99 11.22
C ASP A 201 13.12 -7.79 12.40
N ASP A 202 14.01 -8.74 12.12
CA ASP A 202 14.72 -9.54 13.14
C ASP A 202 15.59 -8.68 14.08
N TYR A 203 15.93 -7.46 13.66
CA TYR A 203 16.70 -6.50 14.45
C TYR A 203 15.81 -5.42 15.10
N ALA A 204 14.50 -5.48 14.92
CA ALA A 204 13.60 -4.54 15.57
C ALA A 204 13.66 -4.70 17.09
N LEU A 205 13.72 -3.58 17.81
CA LEU A 205 13.61 -3.58 19.26
C LEU A 205 12.21 -4.08 19.64
N ARG A 206 12.15 -5.33 20.06
CA ARG A 206 10.99 -5.86 20.77
C ARG A 206 10.95 -5.15 22.10
N THR A 207 10.09 -4.14 22.23
CA THR A 207 9.79 -3.56 23.54
C THR A 207 9.25 -4.70 24.40
N SER A 208 10.06 -5.22 25.32
CA SER A 208 9.59 -6.19 26.29
C SER A 208 8.52 -5.49 27.13
N GLU A 209 7.27 -5.93 27.03
CA GLU A 209 6.25 -5.72 28.06
C GLU A 209 6.68 -6.46 29.36
N GLY A 210 7.76 -5.98 29.95
CA GLY A 210 8.58 -6.68 30.95
C GLY A 210 8.81 -5.87 32.21
N ALA A 211 7.98 -4.86 32.49
CA ALA A 211 7.81 -4.36 33.86
C ALA A 211 6.76 -5.24 34.56
N MET A 212 7.07 -6.53 34.75
CA MET A 212 6.38 -7.37 35.70
C MET A 212 6.46 -6.68 37.07
N GLN A 213 5.35 -6.13 37.56
CA GLN A 213 5.17 -5.89 38.98
C GLN A 213 5.19 -7.25 39.69
N ARG A 214 6.38 -7.67 40.11
CA ARG A 214 6.54 -8.54 41.27
C ARG A 214 7.10 -7.67 42.38
N THR A 215 6.19 -7.07 43.15
CA THR A 215 6.54 -6.61 44.50
C THR A 215 5.83 -7.56 45.46
N TYR A 216 6.64 -8.12 46.35
CA TYR A 216 6.30 -9.08 47.40
C TYR A 216 5.22 -8.57 48.35
#